data_AF-A0A9E0IHW9-F1
#
_entry.id   AF-A0A9E0IHW9-F1
#
_cell.length_a   1.000
_cell.length_b   1.000
_cell.length_c   1.000
_cell.angle_alpha   90.00
_cell.angle_beta   90.00
_cell.angle_gamma   90.00
#
_symmetry.space_group_name_H-M   'P 1'
#
loop_
_entity.id
_entity.type
_entity.pdbx_description
1 polymer ?
#
loop_
_entity_poly.entity_id
_entity_poly.type
_entity_poly.pdbx_seq_one_letter_code
_entity_poly.pdbx_strand_id
1 'polypeptide(L)'
;MEAGNALDDKPWWQFGHVWLVISGPVLVIVACIITAYFIMNSPNELVTDETYRQNLELKKAQGSKEIQGGEAPALAARNHAATGVVPLAK
;
A
#
# COMPACT_ATOMS: atom_id res chain seq x y z
N MET A 1 -49.56 -31.88 -31.33
CA MET A 1 -48.36 -32.54 -30.77
C MET A 1 -47.33 -31.45 -30.59
N GLU A 2 -47.18 -31.05 -29.33
CA GLU A 2 -46.09 -30.30 -28.68
C GLU A 2 -45.33 -29.22 -29.49
N ALA A 3 -45.73 -27.96 -29.27
CA ALA A 3 -44.84 -26.82 -29.48
C ALA A 3 -43.78 -26.84 -28.37
N GLY A 4 -42.73 -27.64 -28.58
CA GLY A 4 -41.60 -27.75 -27.68
C GLY A 4 -40.96 -26.39 -27.41
N ASN A 5 -40.68 -26.15 -26.13
CA ASN A 5 -40.12 -24.95 -25.54
C ASN A 5 -38.80 -24.51 -26.21
N ALA A 6 -38.89 -23.73 -27.29
CA ALA A 6 -37.74 -23.21 -28.03
C ALA A 6 -37.03 -22.02 -27.34
N LEU A 7 -37.44 -21.66 -26.11
CA LEU A 7 -36.90 -20.52 -25.38
C LEU A 7 -35.66 -20.88 -24.53
N ASP A 8 -35.38 -22.16 -24.31
CA ASP A 8 -34.45 -22.61 -23.26
C ASP A 8 -33.09 -23.15 -23.74
N ASP A 9 -32.78 -23.12 -25.04
CA ASP A 9 -31.55 -23.75 -25.58
C ASP A 9 -30.39 -22.77 -25.86
N LYS A 10 -30.47 -21.54 -25.31
CA LYS A 10 -29.35 -20.60 -25.42
C LYS A 10 -28.23 -21.01 -24.48
N PRO A 11 -26.97 -21.01 -24.95
CA PRO A 11 -25.85 -21.37 -24.10
C PRO A 11 -25.67 -20.32 -23.00
N TRP A 12 -25.30 -20.79 -21.80
CA TRP A 12 -25.36 -20.02 -20.56
C TRP A 12 -24.58 -18.68 -20.57
N TRP A 13 -23.54 -18.57 -21.40
CA TRP A 13 -22.70 -17.37 -21.50
C TRP A 13 -23.40 -16.19 -22.22
N GLN A 14 -24.53 -16.42 -22.89
CA GLN A 14 -25.33 -15.37 -23.50
C GLN A 14 -26.18 -14.58 -22.49
N PHE A 15 -26.39 -15.11 -21.28
CA PHE A 15 -27.19 -14.45 -20.26
C PHE A 15 -26.35 -13.42 -19.50
N GLY A 16 -26.72 -12.14 -19.59
CA GLY A 16 -25.97 -11.02 -18.97
C GLY A 16 -25.76 -11.15 -17.45
N HIS A 17 -26.72 -11.74 -16.73
CA HIS A 17 -26.61 -11.95 -15.28
C HIS A 17 -25.46 -12.90 -14.91
N VAL A 18 -25.05 -13.83 -15.79
CA VAL A 18 -23.92 -14.71 -15.52
C VAL A 18 -22.62 -13.92 -15.43
N TRP A 19 -22.48 -12.89 -16.26
CA TRP A 19 -21.34 -11.97 -16.20
C TRP A 19 -21.32 -11.14 -14.92
N LEU A 20 -22.47 -10.78 -14.35
CA LEU A 20 -22.52 -10.09 -13.05
C LEU A 20 -21.93 -10.97 -11.95
N VAL A 21 -22.27 -12.26 -11.92
CA VAL A 21 -21.73 -13.22 -10.95
C VAL A 21 -20.23 -13.45 -11.15
N ILE A 22 -19.77 -13.60 -12.40
CA ILE A 22 -18.35 -13.82 -12.72
C ILE A 22 -17.50 -12.56 -12.46
N SER A 23 -18.08 -11.38 -12.69
CA SER A 23 -17.35 -10.11 -12.56
C SER A 23 -16.83 -9.86 -11.14
N GLY A 24 -17.57 -10.28 -10.11
CA GLY A 24 -17.15 -10.12 -8.71
C GLY A 24 -15.80 -10.78 -8.42
N PRO A 25 -15.68 -12.11 -8.56
CA PRO A 25 -14.41 -12.82 -8.39
C PRO A 25 -13.30 -12.33 -9.32
N VAL A 26 -13.61 -12.06 -10.60
CA VAL A 26 -12.61 -11.58 -11.57
C VAL A 26 -12.02 -10.24 -11.12
N LEU A 27 -12.85 -9.32 -10.63
CA LEU A 27 -12.39 -8.02 -10.15
C LEU A 27 -11.44 -8.15 -8.95
N VAL A 28 -11.74 -9.07 -8.02
CA VAL A 28 -10.86 -9.36 -6.86
C VAL A 28 -9.51 -9.90 -7.32
N ILE A 29 -9.49 -10.82 -8.27
CA ILE A 29 -8.23 -11.37 -8.81
C ILE A 29 -7.38 -10.26 -9.44
N VAL A 30 -8.00 -9.37 -10.23
CA VAL A 30 -7.31 -8.22 -10.83
C VAL A 30 -6.75 -7.29 -9.74
N ALA A 31 -7.53 -6.99 -8.70
CA ALA A 31 -7.07 -6.18 -7.58
C ALA A 31 -5.86 -6.82 -6.87
N CYS A 32 -5.89 -8.13 -6.62
CA CYS A 32 -4.77 -8.86 -6.02
C CYS A 32 -3.49 -8.78 -6.88
N ILE A 33 -3.62 -8.91 -8.20
CA ILE A 33 -2.48 -8.77 -9.13
C ILE A 33 -1.90 -7.35 -9.05
N ILE A 34 -2.75 -6.33 -9.05
CA ILE A 34 -2.33 -4.93 -8.92
C ILE A 34 -1.59 -4.71 -7.59
N THR A 35 -2.15 -5.19 -6.47
CA THR A 35 -1.49 -5.10 -5.16
C THR A 35 -0.15 -5.83 -5.14
N ALA A 36 -0.08 -7.04 -5.70
CA ALA A 36 1.17 -7.78 -5.80
C ALA A 36 2.22 -7.02 -6.62
N TYR A 37 1.81 -6.40 -7.73
CA TYR A 37 2.68 -5.54 -8.54
C TYR A 37 3.22 -4.37 -7.72
N PHE A 38 2.36 -3.68 -6.96
CA PHE A 38 2.80 -2.60 -6.07
C PHE A 38 3.80 -3.09 -5.03
N ILE A 39 3.56 -4.23 -4.38
CA ILE A 39 4.47 -4.77 -3.36
C ILE A 39 5.84 -5.13 -3.95
N MET A 40 5.86 -5.75 -5.14
CA MET A 40 7.13 -6.11 -5.79
C MET A 40 7.91 -4.89 -6.28
N ASN A 41 7.21 -3.84 -6.72
CA ASN A 41 7.83 -2.65 -7.28
C ASN A 41 8.05 -1.52 -6.26
N SER A 42 7.49 -1.63 -5.05
CA SER A 42 7.75 -0.69 -3.97
C SER A 42 9.00 -1.16 -3.24
N PRO A 43 10.15 -0.48 -3.41
CA PRO A 43 11.30 -0.77 -2.58
C PRO A 43 10.88 -0.49 -1.13
N ASN A 44 10.82 -1.54 -0.32
CA ASN A 44 10.87 -1.38 1.13
C ASN A 44 12.27 -0.87 1.46
N GLU A 45 12.52 0.41 1.22
CA GLU A 45 13.79 1.03 1.58
C GLU A 45 13.89 0.94 3.10
N LEU A 46 14.76 0.03 3.54
CA LEU A 46 15.13 -0.05 4.94
C LEU A 46 15.85 1.27 5.23
N VAL A 47 15.34 2.05 6.18
CA VAL A 47 16.06 3.21 6.68
C VAL A 47 17.36 2.68 7.29
N THR A 48 18.42 2.71 6.50
CA THR A 48 19.75 2.33 6.96
C THR A 48 20.29 3.42 7.86
N ASP A 49 21.21 3.06 8.74
CA ASP A 49 21.83 4.04 9.63
C ASP A 49 22.56 5.13 8.80
N GLU A 50 23.11 4.78 7.64
CA GLU A 50 23.73 5.72 6.69
C GLU A 50 22.72 6.69 6.06
N THR A 51 21.59 6.19 5.55
CA THR A 51 20.52 7.03 5.00
C THR A 51 20.00 8.00 6.07
N TYR A 52 19.84 7.52 7.31
CA TYR A 52 19.46 8.37 8.43
C TYR A 52 20.53 9.43 8.76
N ARG A 53 21.81 9.06 8.79
CA ARG A 53 22.95 9.96 9.00
C ARG A 53 23.00 11.06 7.94
N GLN A 54 22.81 10.71 6.67
CA GLN A 54 22.75 11.68 5.59
C GLN A 54 21.59 12.68 5.77
N ASN A 55 20.39 12.18 6.11
CA ASN A 55 19.24 13.03 6.39
C ASN A 55 19.46 13.94 7.61
N LEU A 56 20.16 13.44 8.63
CA LEU A 56 20.57 14.19 9.82
C LEU A 56 21.48 15.36 9.46
N GLU A 57 22.49 15.10 8.63
CA GLU A 57 23.47 16.09 8.18
C GLU A 57 22.82 17.18 7.32
N LEU A 58 21.89 16.80 6.43
CA LEU A 58 21.10 17.76 5.65
C LEU A 58 20.26 18.67 6.56
N LYS A 59 19.57 18.11 7.56
CA LYS A 59 18.80 18.90 8.54
C LYS A 59 19.71 19.82 9.36
N LYS A 60 20.90 19.35 9.78
CA LYS A 60 21.91 20.17 10.49
C LYS A 60 22.41 21.32 9.60
N ALA A 61 22.70 21.06 8.32
CA ALA A 61 23.13 22.07 7.37
C ALA A 61 22.06 23.14 7.11
N GLN A 62 20.78 22.76 7.21
CA GLN A 62 19.62 23.67 7.15
C GLN A 62 19.38 24.44 8.46
N GLY A 63 20.23 24.27 9.48
CA GLY A 63 20.10 24.95 10.77
C GLY A 63 19.06 24.34 11.72
N SER A 64 18.53 23.16 11.39
CA SER A 64 17.62 22.43 12.27
C SER A 64 18.39 21.98 13.51
N LYS A 65 17.77 22.10 14.70
CA LYS A 65 18.33 21.63 15.98
C LYS A 65 17.55 20.45 16.57
N GLU A 66 16.44 20.09 15.96
CA GLU A 66 15.49 19.10 16.41
C GLU A 66 14.96 18.30 15.22
N ILE A 67 14.59 17.05 15.45
CA ILE A 67 13.90 16.19 14.49
C ILE A 67 12.50 15.91 15.04
N GLN A 68 11.49 15.92 14.17
CA GLN A 68 10.17 15.45 14.55
C GLN A 68 10.25 14.01 15.06
N GLY A 69 9.62 13.70 16.19
CA GLY A 69 9.70 12.36 16.79
C GLY A 69 9.25 11.22 15.87
N GLY A 70 8.35 11.50 14.91
CA GLY A 70 7.93 10.54 13.88
C GLY A 70 8.96 10.25 12.79
N GLU A 71 9.96 11.11 12.61
CA GLU A 71 11.08 10.92 11.68
C GLU A 71 12.35 10.40 12.37
N ALA A 72 12.33 10.29 13.70
CA ALA A 72 13.45 9.82 14.50
C ALA A 72 13.38 8.28 14.71
N PRO A 73 14.54 7.59 14.86
CA PRO A 73 14.56 6.16 15.14
C PRO A 73 13.80 5.84 16.40
N ALA A 74 13.10 4.69 16.42
CA ALA A 74 12.24 4.29 17.54
C ALA A 74 12.97 4.33 18.90
N LEU A 75 14.25 3.94 18.93
CA LEU A 75 15.06 3.98 20.16
C LEU A 75 15.27 5.40 20.69
N ALA A 76 15.41 6.38 19.79
CA ALA A 76 15.60 7.79 20.13
C ALA A 76 14.26 8.48 20.45
N ALA A 77 13.16 8.10 19.78
CA ALA A 77 11.84 8.70 19.97
C ALA A 77 11.15 8.27 21.28
N ARG A 78 11.49 7.11 21.86
CA ARG A 78 10.71 6.50 22.96
C ARG A 78 10.48 7.39 24.19
N ASN A 79 11.45 8.26 24.52
CA ASN A 79 11.37 9.17 25.68
C ASN A 79 10.91 10.58 25.29
N HIS A 80 10.72 10.83 24.00
CA HIS A 80 10.33 12.12 23.43
C HIS A 80 8.86 12.13 22.98
N ALA A 81 8.08 11.13 23.39
CA ALA A 81 6.65 11.03 23.06
C ALA A 81 5.86 12.26 23.54
N ALA A 82 6.20 12.82 24.70
CA ALA A 82 5.54 14.01 25.26
C ALA A 82 6.02 15.32 24.60
N THR A 83 7.27 15.38 24.12
CA THR A 83 7.82 16.58 23.47
C THR A 83 7.54 16.63 21.97
N GLY A 84 7.28 15.49 21.33
CA GLY A 84 7.02 15.39 19.89
C GLY A 84 8.23 15.68 18.99
N VAL A 85 9.37 16.03 19.60
CA VAL A 85 10.66 16.32 18.96
C VAL A 85 11.82 15.66 19.72
N VAL A 86 12.82 15.21 18.98
CA VAL A 86 14.08 14.64 19.47
C VAL A 86 15.20 15.64 19.16
N PRO A 87 16.05 16.02 20.13
CA PRO A 87 17.15 16.92 19.88
C PRO A 87 18.18 16.28 18.92
N LEU A 88 18.64 17.06 17.95
CA LEU A 88 19.79 16.68 17.13
C LEU A 88 21.02 16.64 18.04
N ALA A 89 21.54 15.44 18.30
CA ALA A 89 22.80 15.29 19.04
C ALA A 89 23.87 16.18 18.39
N LYS A 90 24.59 16.95 19.22
CA LYS A 90 25.56 17.96 18.78
C LYS A 90 26.58 17.36 17.82
#